data_AF-A0AAE1MK98-F1
#
_entry.id   AF-A0AAE1MK98-F1
#
_cell.length_a   1.000
_cell.length_b   1.000
_cell.length_c   1.000
_cell.angle_alpha   90.00
_cell.angle_beta   90.00
_cell.angle_gamma   90.00
#
_symmetry.space_group_name_H-M   'P 1'
#
loop_
_entity.id
_entity.type
_entity.pdbx_description
1 polymer ?
#
loop_
_entity_poly.entity_id
_entity_poly.type
_entity_poly.pdbx_seq_one_letter_code
_entity_poly.pdbx_strand_id
1 'polypeptide(L)'
;MESSTEKEANNRVPLSDVVADCVKRWFRDTLKEAKAGDINMQVLVGQMYCNGYGVPKDDQKGRIWLTKASRSRSSVWKVGDKRPGYNASDSDSDSDELKEDS
;
A
#
# COMPACT_ATOMS: atom_id res chain seq x y z
N MET A 1 4.49 -58.07 18.43
CA MET A 1 3.52 -57.21 17.72
C MET A 1 3.93 -55.77 17.99
N GLU A 2 4.96 -55.27 17.31
CA GLU A 2 5.46 -53.90 17.51
C GLU A 2 5.69 -53.30 16.12
N SER A 3 4.67 -52.66 15.54
CA SER A 3 4.85 -51.94 14.27
C SER A 3 3.81 -50.85 14.02
N SER A 4 3.20 -50.28 15.08
CA SER A 4 2.16 -49.27 14.89
C SER A 4 2.35 -47.98 15.70
N THR A 5 3.28 -47.90 16.65
CA THR A 5 3.42 -46.73 17.54
C THR A 5 4.68 -45.88 17.31
N GLU A 6 5.61 -46.29 16.45
CA GLU A 6 6.83 -45.52 16.19
C GLU A 6 6.66 -44.43 15.11
N LYS A 7 5.53 -44.39 14.40
CA LYS A 7 5.28 -43.39 13.34
C LYS A 7 4.84 -42.01 13.87
N GLU A 8 4.60 -41.87 15.17
CA GLU A 8 4.24 -40.60 15.82
C GLU A 8 5.37 -39.98 16.65
N ALA A 9 6.57 -40.57 16.61
CA ALA A 9 7.73 -39.98 17.28
C ALA A 9 8.39 -38.92 16.38
N ASN A 10 8.33 -37.66 16.82
CA ASN A 10 9.14 -36.52 16.36
C ASN A 10 8.77 -35.85 15.02
N ASN A 11 7.52 -35.39 14.87
CA ASN A 11 7.24 -34.27 13.95
C ASN A 11 7.57 -32.90 14.60
N ARG A 12 8.66 -32.83 15.36
CA ARG A 12 9.12 -31.59 16.00
C ARG A 12 9.93 -30.80 14.99
N VAL A 13 9.23 -29.99 14.20
CA VAL A 13 9.85 -28.95 13.39
C VAL A 13 10.40 -27.86 14.30
N PRO A 14 11.63 -27.37 14.05
CA PRO A 14 12.17 -26.26 14.82
C PRO A 14 11.29 -25.03 14.59
N LEU A 15 11.16 -24.20 15.63
CA LEU A 15 10.31 -23.01 15.57
C LEU A 15 10.69 -22.09 14.39
N SER A 16 11.97 -22.06 14.02
CA SER A 16 12.49 -21.35 12.85
C SER A 16 11.79 -21.78 11.55
N ASP A 17 11.56 -23.07 11.36
CA ASP A 17 10.99 -23.61 10.13
C ASP A 17 9.50 -23.35 10.07
N VAL A 18 8.81 -23.46 11.21
CA VAL A 18 7.39 -23.10 11.33
C VAL A 18 7.20 -21.61 11.01
N VAL A 19 8.03 -20.74 11.60
CA VAL A 19 7.99 -19.30 11.34
C VAL A 19 8.31 -19.00 9.88
N ALA A 20 9.32 -19.67 9.29
CA ALA A 20 9.65 -19.51 7.88
C ALA A 20 8.48 -19.90 6.96
N ASP A 21 7.78 -21.00 7.26
CA ASP A 21 6.61 -21.43 6.51
C ASP A 21 5.41 -20.49 6.67
N CYS A 22 5.20 -19.94 7.88
CA CYS A 22 4.22 -18.89 8.10
C CYS A 22 4.52 -17.65 7.26
N VAL A 23 5.77 -17.20 7.21
CA VAL A 23 6.17 -16.01 6.46
C VAL A 23 6.04 -16.24 4.95
N LYS A 24 6.38 -17.44 4.44
CA LYS A 24 6.14 -17.82 3.03
C LYS A 24 4.66 -17.77 2.66
N ARG A 25 3.78 -18.30 3.52
CA ARG A 25 2.33 -18.27 3.30
C ARG A 25 1.81 -16.84 3.31
N TRP A 26 2.23 -16.05 4.30
CA TRP A 26 1.89 -14.65 4.40
C TRP A 26 2.33 -13.84 3.17
N PHE A 27 3.53 -14.10 2.64
CA PHE A 27 4.00 -13.49 1.41
C PHE A 27 3.07 -13.83 0.23
N ARG A 28 2.67 -15.09 0.09
CA ARG A 28 1.80 -15.55 -0.99
C ARG A 28 0.41 -14.89 -0.93
N ASP A 29 -0.17 -14.80 0.26
CA ASP A 29 -1.49 -14.20 0.45
C ASP A 29 -1.43 -12.70 0.18
N THR A 30 -0.41 -12.01 0.69
CA THR A 30 -0.15 -10.60 0.39
C THR A 30 0.04 -10.36 -1.12
N LEU A 31 0.76 -11.24 -1.81
CA LEU A 31 0.97 -11.16 -3.26
C LEU A 31 -0.34 -11.29 -4.04
N LYS A 32 -1.28 -12.10 -3.55
CA LYS A 32 -2.61 -12.25 -4.15
C LYS A 32 -3.38 -10.94 -4.06
N GLU A 33 -3.41 -10.31 -2.89
CA GLU A 33 -4.10 -9.03 -2.69
C GLU A 33 -3.41 -7.86 -3.43
N ALA A 34 -2.07 -7.85 -3.46
CA ALA A 34 -1.30 -6.88 -4.25
C ALA A 34 -1.61 -6.96 -5.75
N LYS A 35 -1.89 -8.18 -6.26
CA LYS A 35 -2.34 -8.42 -7.64
C LYS A 35 -3.80 -8.01 -7.85
N ALA A 36 -4.66 -8.15 -6.83
CA ALA A 36 -6.03 -7.66 -6.85
C ALA A 36 -6.12 -6.12 -6.94
N GLY A 37 -5.01 -5.42 -6.65
CA GLY A 37 -4.89 -3.98 -6.85
C GLY A 37 -4.78 -3.19 -5.55
N ASP A 38 -4.71 -3.85 -4.40
CA ASP A 38 -4.53 -3.16 -3.12
C ASP A 38 -3.13 -2.53 -3.06
N ILE A 39 -3.11 -1.19 -2.98
CA ILE A 39 -1.90 -0.38 -2.93
C ILE A 39 -1.09 -0.67 -1.67
N ASN A 40 -1.74 -0.89 -0.53
CA ASN A 40 -1.06 -1.20 0.73
C ASN A 40 -0.33 -2.54 0.62
N MET A 41 -0.96 -3.53 0.00
CA MET A 41 -0.36 -4.85 -0.22
C MET A 41 0.78 -4.79 -1.24
N GLN A 42 0.68 -3.94 -2.27
CA GLN A 42 1.80 -3.70 -3.20
C GLN A 42 3.02 -3.11 -2.48
N VAL A 43 2.82 -2.18 -1.54
CA VAL A 43 3.91 -1.64 -0.71
C VAL A 43 4.49 -2.74 0.19
N LEU A 44 3.63 -3.54 0.83
CA LEU A 44 4.05 -4.62 1.72
C LEU A 44 4.88 -5.68 0.99
N VAL A 45 4.46 -6.14 -0.19
CA VAL A 45 5.24 -7.05 -1.05
C VAL A 45 6.60 -6.44 -1.40
N GLY A 46 6.63 -5.14 -1.70
CA GLY A 46 7.86 -4.41 -1.97
C GLY A 46 8.85 -4.48 -0.80
N GLN A 47 8.36 -4.23 0.42
CA GLN A 47 9.16 -4.32 1.64
C GLN A 47 9.62 -5.76 1.93
N MET A 48 8.76 -6.76 1.71
CA MET A 48 9.11 -8.16 1.91
C MET A 48 10.26 -8.60 0.99
N TYR A 49 10.28 -8.14 -0.27
CA TYR A 49 11.39 -8.38 -1.18
C TYR A 49 12.68 -7.65 -0.76
N CYS A 50 12.61 -6.42 -0.27
CA CYS A 50 13.79 -5.67 0.18
C CYS A 50 14.41 -6.26 1.47
N ASN A 51 13.57 -6.79 2.37
CA ASN A 51 14.02 -7.34 3.66
C ASN A 51 14.28 -8.85 3.61
N GLY A 52 13.78 -9.56 2.60
CA GLY A 52 13.91 -11.01 2.47
C GLY A 52 12.96 -11.80 3.37
N TYR A 53 11.75 -11.28 3.62
CA TYR A 53 10.76 -11.98 4.44
C TYR A 53 10.06 -13.10 3.65
N GLY A 54 10.35 -14.36 3.96
CA GLY A 54 9.70 -15.52 3.34
C GLY A 54 10.10 -15.78 1.88
N VAL A 55 10.86 -14.86 1.29
CA VAL A 55 11.46 -14.95 -0.05
C VAL A 55 12.90 -14.45 0.01
N PRO A 56 13.77 -14.93 -0.89
CA PRO A 56 15.12 -14.37 -1.01
C PRO A 56 15.04 -12.87 -1.28
N LYS A 57 15.93 -12.13 -0.62
CA LYS A 57 16.03 -10.68 -0.78
C LYS A 57 16.29 -10.33 -2.24
N ASP A 58 15.46 -9.46 -2.79
CA ASP A 58 15.52 -8.99 -4.17
C ASP A 58 15.11 -7.51 -4.23
N ASP A 59 16.09 -6.64 -4.05
CA ASP A 59 15.90 -5.19 -4.04
C ASP A 59 15.40 -4.65 -5.38
N GLN A 60 15.63 -5.35 -6.49
CA GLN A 60 15.11 -4.95 -7.79
C GLN A 60 13.60 -5.19 -7.86
N LYS A 61 13.14 -6.40 -7.51
CA LYS A 61 11.70 -6.69 -7.45
C LYS A 61 10.98 -5.81 -6.43
N GLY A 62 11.58 -5.56 -5.26
CA GLY A 62 11.01 -4.67 -4.25
C GLY A 62 10.72 -3.26 -4.79
N ARG A 63 11.68 -2.68 -5.51
CA ARG A 63 11.53 -1.35 -6.16
C ARG A 63 10.45 -1.32 -7.23
N ILE A 64 10.30 -2.39 -8.00
CA ILE A 64 9.24 -2.50 -9.02
C ILE A 64 7.86 -2.45 -8.36
N TRP A 65 7.67 -3.19 -7.27
CA TRP A 65 6.40 -3.21 -6.52
C TRP A 65 6.10 -1.85 -5.86
N LEU A 66 7.11 -1.20 -5.27
CA LEU A 66 6.95 0.14 -4.68
C LEU A 66 6.62 1.20 -5.74
N THR A 67 7.23 1.12 -6.93
CA THR A 67 6.93 2.03 -8.05
C THR A 67 5.52 1.83 -8.56
N LYS A 68 5.03 0.58 -8.58
CA LYS A 68 3.64 0.28 -8.96
C LYS A 68 2.65 0.88 -7.97
N ALA A 69 2.92 0.75 -6.67
CA ALA A 69 2.10 1.34 -5.61
C ALA A 69 2.11 2.88 -5.66
N SER A 70 3.27 3.51 -5.89
CA SER A 70 3.39 4.96 -5.96
C SER A 70 2.63 5.56 -7.15
N ARG A 71 2.64 4.89 -8.31
CA ARG A 71 1.83 5.27 -9.48
C ARG A 71 0.33 5.19 -9.20
N SER A 72 -0.12 4.21 -8.41
CA SER A 72 -1.53 4.08 -8.06
C SER A 72 -1.97 5.14 -7.05
N ARG A 73 -1.16 5.41 -6.01
CA ARG A 73 -1.38 6.54 -5.11
C ARG A 73 -1.43 7.86 -5.89
N SER A 74 -0.65 7.95 -6.98
CA SER A 74 -0.59 9.13 -7.84
C SER A 74 -1.88 9.55 -8.49
N SER A 75 -2.67 8.55 -8.85
CA SER A 75 -3.98 8.77 -9.42
C SER A 75 -4.98 9.36 -8.42
N VAL A 76 -4.75 9.20 -7.12
CA VAL A 76 -5.68 9.63 -6.04
C VAL A 76 -5.44 11.09 -5.62
N TRP A 77 -4.25 11.67 -5.84
CA TRP A 77 -3.99 13.09 -5.54
C TRP A 77 -4.36 14.07 -6.65
N LYS A 78 -5.10 13.62 -7.67
CA LYS A 78 -5.75 14.52 -8.64
C LYS A 78 -7.04 15.16 -8.09
N VAL A 79 -7.11 15.37 -6.79
CA VAL A 79 -8.10 16.22 -6.15
C VAL A 79 -7.34 17.42 -5.59
N GLY A 80 -7.29 18.52 -6.35
CA GLY A 80 -6.61 19.71 -5.84
C GLY A 80 -6.35 20.88 -6.78
N ASP A 81 -6.64 20.84 -8.09
CA ASP A 81 -6.56 22.05 -8.94
C ASP A 81 -7.77 22.98 -8.78
N LYS A 82 -8.36 23.06 -7.57
CA LYS A 82 -9.22 24.19 -7.20
C LYS A 82 -8.37 25.17 -6.42
N ARG A 83 -8.01 26.27 -7.09
CA ARG A 83 -7.34 27.42 -6.49
C ARG A 83 -8.09 27.80 -5.19
N PRO A 84 -7.40 27.92 -4.04
CA PRO A 84 -7.99 28.51 -2.86
C PRO A 84 -8.37 29.98 -3.15
N GLY A 85 -9.64 30.31 -2.96
CA GLY A 85 -10.04 31.69 -2.63
C GLY A 85 -10.30 32.67 -3.76
N TYR A 86 -11.02 32.31 -4.82
CA TYR A 86 -11.73 33.32 -5.63
C TYR A 86 -13.16 32.87 -5.92
N ASN A 87 -14.06 33.15 -4.97
CA ASN A 87 -15.49 33.28 -5.24
C ASN A 87 -15.74 34.77 -5.48
N ALA A 88 -15.56 35.23 -6.73
CA ALA A 88 -15.89 36.59 -7.12
C ALA A 88 -17.41 36.68 -7.31
N SER A 89 -18.14 36.68 -6.20
CA SER A 89 -19.53 37.09 -6.13
C SER A 89 -19.74 37.56 -4.70
N ASP A 90 -20.31 38.76 -4.54
CA ASP A 90 -20.69 39.40 -3.27
C ASP A 90 -19.66 40.38 -2.68
N SER A 91 -19.04 41.22 -3.52
CA SER A 91 -18.72 42.58 -3.08
C SER A 91 -19.61 43.56 -3.84
N ASP A 92 -20.84 43.67 -3.35
CA ASP A 92 -21.58 44.93 -3.37
C ASP A 92 -20.69 46.00 -2.73
N SER A 93 -20.02 46.80 -3.56
CA SER A 93 -19.59 48.13 -3.15
C SER A 93 -20.55 49.09 -3.80
N ASP A 94 -21.47 49.60 -2.98
CA ASP A 94 -22.27 50.79 -3.21
C ASP A 94 -21.43 51.83 -3.97
N SER A 95 -21.75 52.02 -5.25
CA SER A 95 -21.32 53.20 -5.98
C SER A 95 -22.25 54.32 -5.54
N ASP A 96 -21.79 55.05 -4.53
CA ASP A 96 -22.37 56.31 -4.06
C ASP A 96 -22.69 57.21 -5.26
N GLU A 97 -23.96 57.59 -5.32
CA GLU A 97 -24.56 58.44 -6.32
C GLU A 97 -24.13 59.90 -6.07
N LEU A 98 -22.93 60.29 -6.54
CA LEU A 98 -22.58 61.71 -6.62
C LEU A 98 -23.20 62.32 -7.89
N LYS A 99 -24.41 62.86 -7.72
CA LYS A 99 -24.94 63.91 -8.59
C LYS A 99 -24.04 65.13 -8.49
N GLU A 100 -23.21 65.34 -9.50
CA GLU A 100 -22.75 66.68 -9.88
C GLU A 100 -23.35 66.99 -11.26
N ASP A 101 -24.33 67.89 -11.29
CA ASP A 101 -24.52 68.75 -12.46
C ASP A 101 -25.03 70.12 -12.01
N SER A 102 -24.56 71.13 -12.74
CA SER A 102 -24.47 72.57 -12.43
C SER A 102 -25.78 73.30 -12.15
#